data_AF-A0A9E6D788-F1
#
_entry.id   AF-A0A9E6D788-F1
#
_cell.length_a   1.000
_cell.length_b   1.000
_cell.length_c   1.000
_cell.angle_alpha   90.00
_cell.angle_beta   90.00
_cell.angle_gamma   90.00
#
_symmetry.space_group_name_H-M   'P 1'
#
loop_
_entity.id
_entity.type
_entity.pdbx_description
1 polymer ?
#
loop_
_entity_poly.entity_id
_entity_poly.type
_entity_poly.pdbx_seq_one_letter_code
_entity_poly.pdbx_strand_id
1 'polypeptide(L)'
;MNSIIISDRIINLNCCVLIPTYNNERTLNRVIDGVLKYTEHIIIINDGATDSTSEILKSYPNLEQIHFPKNKGKGVALREGFKKAHELGYAYAITIDSDGQHYPEDIAVFITAIEKSPNSLLIGDRNMDQEGIPKKSSFGNNFSNFWYTFETGVKLTDTQSGYRLYPLEKLADLNYYTTKFEFEIEVIVRASWKGITVKNVPIQVLYDESERVTHFRPIKDFTRISILNTVLVLIALLYIKPRDLFRKLKKKGLKRFFLEDFLQNSDSKEKKALSIGLGVFIGISPLWGFQTALVIFL
;
A
#
# COMPACT_ATOMS: atom_id res chain seq x y z
N MET A 1 -6.93 -11.62 -23.54
CA MET A 1 -5.50 -11.44 -23.84
C MET A 1 -4.83 -12.81 -23.68
N ASN A 2 -4.01 -13.26 -24.64
CA ASN A 2 -3.46 -14.62 -24.61
C ASN A 2 -2.50 -14.80 -23.41
N SER A 3 -2.71 -15.80 -22.56
CA SER A 3 -1.94 -15.99 -21.31
C SER A 3 -0.44 -16.19 -21.57
N ILE A 4 -0.10 -16.83 -22.68
CA ILE A 4 1.29 -17.04 -23.14
C ILE A 4 2.03 -15.70 -23.29
N ILE A 5 1.39 -14.70 -23.92
CA ILE A 5 1.99 -13.38 -24.14
C ILE A 5 2.22 -12.65 -22.81
N ILE A 6 1.35 -12.85 -21.83
CA ILE A 6 1.53 -12.27 -20.48
C ILE A 6 2.66 -12.97 -19.74
N SER A 7 2.77 -14.30 -19.86
CA SER A 7 3.83 -15.08 -19.22
C SER A 7 5.23 -14.61 -19.63
N ASP A 8 5.46 -14.44 -20.93
CA ASP A 8 6.75 -13.93 -21.46
C ASP A 8 7.07 -12.54 -20.91
N ARG A 9 6.06 -11.68 -20.76
CA ARG A 9 6.24 -10.33 -20.21
C ARG A 9 6.58 -10.35 -18.72
N ILE A 10 5.97 -11.26 -17.95
CA ILE A 10 6.28 -11.48 -16.53
C ILE A 10 7.75 -11.92 -16.38
N ILE A 11 8.19 -12.87 -17.20
CA ILE A 11 9.58 -13.36 -17.23
C ILE A 11 10.54 -12.22 -17.57
N ASN A 12 10.28 -11.48 -18.64
CA ASN A 12 11.14 -10.36 -19.07
C ASN A 12 11.27 -9.24 -18.03
N LEU A 13 10.24 -9.04 -17.22
CA LEU A 13 10.27 -8.07 -16.11
C LEU A 13 10.93 -8.62 -14.85
N ASN A 14 11.31 -9.90 -14.81
CA ASN A 14 11.69 -10.61 -13.59
C ASN A 14 10.65 -10.38 -12.48
N CYS A 15 9.37 -10.63 -12.78
CA CYS A 15 8.28 -10.43 -11.85
C CYS A 15 7.80 -11.77 -11.27
N CYS A 16 7.59 -11.83 -9.95
CA CYS A 16 6.96 -12.96 -9.28
C CYS A 16 5.58 -12.59 -8.70
N VAL A 17 4.82 -13.60 -8.30
CA VAL A 17 3.56 -13.44 -7.56
C VAL A 17 3.73 -13.99 -6.14
N LEU A 18 3.43 -13.17 -5.14
CA LEU A 18 3.41 -13.53 -3.73
C LEU A 18 1.97 -13.83 -3.30
N ILE A 19 1.76 -15.00 -2.70
CA ILE A 19 0.46 -15.43 -2.17
C ILE A 19 0.60 -15.62 -0.66
N PRO A 20 0.37 -14.59 0.17
CA PRO A 20 0.27 -14.77 1.61
C PRO A 20 -1.02 -15.52 1.96
N THR A 21 -0.92 -16.54 2.82
CA THR A 21 -2.06 -17.34 3.24
C THR A 21 -2.03 -17.65 4.73
N TYR A 22 -3.22 -17.62 5.34
CA TYR A 22 -3.48 -18.04 6.71
C TYR A 22 -4.93 -18.47 6.78
N ASN A 23 -5.19 -19.75 7.04
CA ASN A 23 -6.52 -20.33 7.21
C ASN A 23 -7.51 -20.06 6.06
N ASN A 24 -7.06 -20.26 4.80
CA ASN A 24 -7.86 -20.05 3.58
C ASN A 24 -8.00 -21.36 2.76
N GLU A 25 -8.16 -22.51 3.43
CA GLU A 25 -8.22 -23.83 2.77
C GLU A 25 -9.24 -23.94 1.63
N ARG A 26 -10.35 -23.20 1.68
CA ARG A 26 -11.43 -23.28 0.68
C ARG A 26 -11.10 -22.62 -0.65
N THR A 27 -10.28 -21.58 -0.63
CA THR A 27 -10.04 -20.69 -1.78
C THR A 27 -8.61 -20.79 -2.31
N LEU A 28 -7.68 -21.30 -1.49
CA LEU A 28 -6.26 -21.33 -1.80
C LEU A 28 -5.93 -22.05 -3.11
N ASN A 29 -6.49 -23.24 -3.35
CA ASN A 29 -6.21 -23.99 -4.59
C ASN A 29 -6.64 -23.19 -5.82
N ARG A 30 -7.84 -22.61 -5.80
CA ARG A 30 -8.42 -21.82 -6.90
C ARG A 30 -7.56 -20.61 -7.22
N VAL A 31 -7.02 -19.95 -6.19
CA VAL A 31 -6.11 -18.80 -6.36
C VAL A 31 -4.79 -19.25 -6.97
N ILE A 32 -4.15 -20.29 -6.43
CA ILE A 32 -2.87 -20.81 -6.96
C ILE A 32 -3.04 -21.25 -8.42
N ASP A 33 -4.03 -22.10 -8.70
CA ASP A 33 -4.33 -22.62 -10.04
C ASP A 33 -4.67 -21.49 -11.03
N GLY A 34 -5.34 -20.44 -10.55
CA GLY A 34 -5.65 -19.26 -11.35
C GLY A 34 -4.40 -18.44 -11.70
N VAL A 35 -3.46 -18.28 -10.77
CA VAL A 35 -2.18 -17.59 -11.02
C VAL A 35 -1.27 -18.42 -11.92
N LEU A 36 -1.26 -19.75 -11.77
CA LEU A 36 -0.48 -20.68 -12.59
C LEU A 36 -0.82 -20.60 -14.08
N LYS A 37 -2.02 -20.11 -14.44
CA LYS A 37 -2.37 -19.83 -15.85
C LYS A 37 -1.52 -18.71 -16.48
N TYR A 38 -0.84 -17.90 -15.67
CA TYR A 38 -0.05 -16.74 -16.11
C TYR A 38 1.45 -16.90 -15.84
N THR A 39 1.82 -17.50 -14.72
CA THR A 39 3.24 -17.64 -14.35
C THR A 39 3.47 -18.76 -13.34
N GLU A 40 4.62 -19.43 -13.44
CA GLU A 40 5.12 -20.38 -12.44
C GLU A 40 6.00 -19.69 -11.39
N HIS A 41 6.35 -18.41 -11.57
CA HIS A 41 7.12 -17.61 -10.63
C HIS A 41 6.26 -17.19 -9.44
N ILE A 42 5.88 -18.15 -8.62
CA ILE A 42 5.00 -17.99 -7.45
C ILE A 42 5.79 -18.29 -6.18
N ILE A 43 5.64 -17.43 -5.17
CA ILE A 43 6.12 -17.65 -3.81
C ILE A 43 4.92 -17.63 -2.88
N ILE A 44 4.68 -18.73 -2.19
CA ILE A 44 3.56 -18.87 -1.25
C ILE A 44 4.09 -18.67 0.16
N ILE A 45 3.41 -17.86 0.97
CA ILE A 45 3.80 -17.63 2.36
C ILE A 45 2.68 -18.14 3.26
N ASN A 46 2.87 -19.33 3.83
CA ASN A 46 1.98 -19.89 4.84
C ASN A 46 2.32 -19.31 6.22
N ASP A 47 1.49 -18.38 6.68
CA ASP A 47 1.65 -17.67 7.96
C ASP A 47 1.15 -18.48 9.17
N GLY A 48 1.60 -19.73 9.25
CA GLY A 48 1.28 -20.64 10.35
C GLY A 48 -0.18 -21.05 10.40
N ALA A 49 -0.75 -21.39 9.24
CA ALA A 49 -2.12 -21.89 9.13
C ALA A 49 -2.32 -23.16 9.96
N THR A 50 -3.52 -23.29 10.53
CA THR A 50 -3.95 -24.38 11.41
C THR A 50 -5.04 -25.26 10.82
N ASP A 51 -5.49 -24.93 9.61
CA ASP A 51 -6.47 -25.68 8.83
C ASP A 51 -5.76 -26.56 7.78
N SER A 52 -6.49 -27.06 6.78
CA SER A 52 -5.96 -27.96 5.74
C SER A 52 -5.03 -27.25 4.72
N THR A 53 -4.68 -25.98 4.93
CA THR A 53 -3.79 -25.20 4.06
C THR A 53 -2.47 -25.91 3.82
N SER A 54 -1.86 -26.47 4.88
CA SER A 54 -0.55 -27.13 4.75
C SER A 54 -0.62 -28.41 3.91
N GLU A 55 -1.74 -29.13 3.97
CA GLU A 55 -2.03 -30.30 3.13
C GLU A 55 -2.20 -29.91 1.67
N ILE A 56 -2.95 -28.83 1.39
CA ILE A 56 -3.14 -28.31 0.03
C ILE A 56 -1.79 -27.93 -0.59
N LEU A 57 -0.91 -27.29 0.17
CA LEU A 57 0.40 -26.85 -0.32
C LEU A 57 1.35 -27.99 -0.70
N LYS A 58 1.14 -29.21 -0.18
CA LYS A 58 1.88 -30.41 -0.62
C LYS A 58 1.61 -30.79 -2.07
N SER A 59 0.47 -30.37 -2.63
CA SER A 59 0.13 -30.57 -4.04
C SER A 59 0.89 -29.63 -5.00
N TYR A 60 1.62 -28.65 -4.47
CA TYR A 60 2.39 -27.67 -5.24
C TYR A 60 3.89 -27.68 -4.91
N PRO A 61 4.56 -28.85 -4.95
CA PRO A 61 5.94 -28.99 -4.46
C PRO A 61 6.98 -28.22 -5.29
N ASN A 62 6.63 -27.85 -6.53
CA ASN A 62 7.52 -27.14 -7.45
C ASN A 62 7.51 -25.62 -7.23
N LEU A 63 6.60 -25.09 -6.43
CA LEU A 63 6.52 -23.67 -6.12
C LEU A 63 7.40 -23.33 -4.91
N GLU A 64 7.92 -22.11 -4.86
CA GLU A 64 8.65 -21.64 -3.68
C GLU A 64 7.65 -21.42 -2.53
N GLN A 65 7.97 -21.93 -1.34
CA GLN A 65 7.09 -21.86 -0.18
C GLN A 65 7.85 -21.44 1.09
N ILE A 66 7.29 -20.48 1.82
CA ILE A 66 7.77 -20.05 3.13
C ILE A 66 6.73 -20.45 4.17
N HIS A 67 7.14 -21.21 5.18
CA HIS A 67 6.25 -21.66 6.26
C HIS A 67 6.68 -21.07 7.59
N PHE A 68 5.75 -20.39 8.26
CA PHE A 68 5.93 -20.01 9.66
C PHE A 68 5.32 -21.07 10.59
N PRO A 69 5.98 -21.37 11.73
CA PRO A 69 5.43 -22.32 12.70
C PRO A 69 4.19 -21.79 13.45
N LYS A 70 3.99 -20.48 13.44
CA LYS A 70 2.84 -19.80 14.05
C LYS A 70 2.56 -18.49 13.32
N ASN A 71 1.31 -18.01 13.42
CA ASN A 71 0.91 -16.73 12.83
C ASN A 71 1.77 -15.56 13.33
N LYS A 72 2.54 -14.96 12.44
CA LYS A 72 3.36 -13.76 12.67
C LYS A 72 2.64 -12.48 12.21
N GLY A 73 1.70 -12.60 11.29
CA GLY A 73 0.91 -11.51 10.74
C GLY A 73 1.25 -11.21 9.28
N LYS A 74 0.24 -10.73 8.53
CA LYS A 74 0.34 -10.42 7.10
C LYS A 74 1.54 -9.54 6.73
N GLY A 75 1.85 -8.52 7.54
CA GLY A 75 2.99 -7.65 7.30
C GLY A 75 4.33 -8.39 7.36
N VAL A 76 4.51 -9.29 8.33
CA VAL A 76 5.72 -10.14 8.39
C VAL A 76 5.77 -11.10 7.20
N ALA A 77 4.64 -11.73 6.86
CA ALA A 77 4.55 -12.63 5.73
C ALA A 77 4.94 -11.95 4.40
N LEU A 78 4.40 -10.76 4.15
CA LEU A 78 4.74 -9.98 2.96
C LEU A 78 6.21 -9.54 2.94
N ARG A 79 6.76 -9.08 4.07
CA ARG A 79 8.16 -8.66 4.14
C ARG A 79 9.14 -9.80 3.88
N GLU A 80 8.89 -10.97 4.45
CA GLU A 80 9.72 -12.15 4.19
C GLU A 80 9.55 -12.64 2.75
N GLY A 81 8.33 -12.56 2.19
CA GLY A 81 8.09 -12.81 0.77
C GLY A 81 8.86 -11.86 -0.15
N PHE A 82 8.87 -10.55 0.14
CA PHE A 82 9.64 -9.56 -0.63
C PHE A 82 11.14 -9.81 -0.53
N LYS A 83 11.63 -10.12 0.66
CA LYS A 83 13.05 -10.43 0.90
C LYS A 83 13.46 -11.65 0.07
N LYS A 84 12.69 -12.74 0.14
CA LYS A 84 12.95 -13.95 -0.62
C LYS A 84 12.86 -13.71 -2.14
N ALA A 85 11.86 -12.95 -2.59
CA ALA A 85 11.73 -12.60 -4.00
C ALA A 85 12.96 -11.83 -4.52
N HIS A 86 13.44 -10.86 -3.73
CA HIS A 86 14.64 -10.11 -4.06
C HIS A 86 15.90 -11.00 -4.07
N GLU A 87 16.03 -11.92 -3.12
CA GLU A 87 17.13 -12.91 -3.08
C GLU A 87 17.14 -13.85 -4.30
N LEU A 88 15.96 -14.17 -4.84
CA LEU A 88 15.81 -14.98 -6.06
C LEU A 88 16.04 -14.17 -7.36
N GLY A 89 16.33 -12.87 -7.26
CA GLY A 89 16.64 -12.01 -8.41
C GLY A 89 15.41 -11.38 -9.09
N TYR A 90 14.23 -11.46 -8.48
CA TYR A 90 13.06 -10.76 -9.01
C TYR A 90 13.19 -9.24 -8.81
N ALA A 91 12.81 -8.47 -9.83
CA ALA A 91 12.76 -7.02 -9.77
C ALA A 91 11.41 -6.51 -9.24
N TYR A 92 10.34 -7.27 -9.49
CA TYR A 92 8.98 -6.92 -9.08
C TYR A 92 8.28 -8.09 -8.38
N ALA A 93 7.41 -7.76 -7.44
CA ALA A 93 6.51 -8.72 -6.80
C ALA A 93 5.07 -8.22 -6.89
N ILE A 94 4.17 -9.06 -7.39
CA ILE A 94 2.73 -8.85 -7.31
C ILE A 94 2.21 -9.58 -6.09
N THR A 95 1.49 -8.94 -5.18
CA THR A 95 0.79 -9.64 -4.08
C THR A 95 -0.64 -9.91 -4.47
N ILE A 96 -1.15 -11.11 -4.19
CA ILE A 96 -2.56 -11.45 -4.33
C ILE A 96 -3.00 -12.24 -3.10
N ASP A 97 -4.07 -11.79 -2.45
CA ASP A 97 -4.59 -12.44 -1.24
C ASP A 97 -5.21 -13.80 -1.58
N SER A 98 -5.05 -14.78 -0.69
CA SER A 98 -5.52 -16.15 -0.94
C SER A 98 -7.01 -16.38 -0.61
N ASP A 99 -7.78 -15.33 -0.34
CA ASP A 99 -9.21 -15.38 0.00
C ASP A 99 -10.13 -15.51 -1.23
N GLY A 100 -9.54 -15.48 -2.43
CA GLY A 100 -10.27 -15.65 -3.69
C GLY A 100 -11.10 -14.44 -4.13
N GLN A 101 -10.94 -13.28 -3.49
CA GLN A 101 -11.67 -12.06 -3.88
C GLN A 101 -11.09 -11.39 -5.12
N HIS A 102 -9.81 -11.61 -5.40
CA HIS A 102 -9.10 -11.02 -6.53
C HIS A 102 -9.00 -11.98 -7.71
N TYR A 103 -9.20 -11.45 -8.92
CA TYR A 103 -9.06 -12.24 -10.15
C TYR A 103 -7.59 -12.28 -10.61
N PRO A 104 -6.99 -13.47 -10.79
CA PRO A 104 -5.62 -13.60 -11.32
C PRO A 104 -5.46 -12.99 -12.73
N GLU A 105 -6.54 -12.85 -13.49
CA GLU A 105 -6.57 -12.18 -14.80
C GLU A 105 -6.03 -10.75 -14.76
N ASP A 106 -6.23 -10.04 -13.64
CA ASP A 106 -5.77 -8.66 -13.47
C ASP A 106 -4.24 -8.54 -13.32
N ILE A 107 -3.48 -9.65 -13.21
CA ILE A 107 -2.01 -9.65 -13.33
C ILE A 107 -1.61 -8.90 -14.61
N ALA A 108 -2.33 -9.12 -15.71
CA ALA A 108 -2.08 -8.46 -16.99
C ALA A 108 -2.18 -6.93 -16.91
N VAL A 109 -3.06 -6.40 -16.06
CA VAL A 109 -3.23 -4.96 -15.83
C VAL A 109 -1.97 -4.40 -15.15
N PHE A 110 -1.47 -5.07 -14.11
CA PHE A 110 -0.25 -4.65 -13.41
C PHE A 110 0.97 -4.68 -14.33
N ILE A 111 1.14 -5.77 -15.10
CA ILE A 111 2.25 -5.94 -16.06
C ILE A 111 2.21 -4.86 -17.14
N THR A 112 1.03 -4.50 -17.65
CA THR A 112 0.88 -3.40 -18.61
C THR A 112 1.17 -2.04 -18.00
N ALA A 113 0.78 -1.83 -16.74
CA ALA A 113 0.95 -0.56 -16.06
C ALA A 113 2.40 -0.30 -15.57
N ILE A 114 3.15 -1.35 -15.23
CA ILE A 114 4.55 -1.25 -14.79
C ILE A 114 5.50 -1.01 -15.96
N GLU A 115 5.25 -1.62 -17.13
CA GLU A 115 6.01 -1.32 -18.36
C GLU A 115 5.92 0.17 -18.74
N LYS A 116 4.74 0.77 -18.58
CA LYS A 116 4.51 2.19 -18.86
C LYS A 116 5.10 3.12 -17.78
N SER A 117 5.36 2.61 -16.59
CA SER A 117 5.83 3.40 -15.45
C SER A 117 6.77 2.57 -14.59
N PRO A 118 7.98 2.26 -15.08
CA PRO A 118 8.92 1.40 -14.35
C PRO A 118 9.22 1.93 -12.95
N ASN A 119 9.58 1.04 -12.03
CA ASN A 119 9.89 1.38 -10.63
C ASN A 119 8.75 2.05 -9.84
N SER A 120 7.49 1.91 -10.27
CA SER A 120 6.33 2.40 -9.51
C SER A 120 5.72 1.30 -8.64
N LEU A 121 5.11 1.72 -7.52
CA LEU A 121 4.25 0.87 -6.71
C LEU A 121 2.81 1.01 -7.22
N LEU A 122 2.21 -0.10 -7.63
CA LEU A 122 0.87 -0.13 -8.19
C LEU A 122 -0.10 -0.74 -7.20
N ILE A 123 -1.27 -0.13 -7.04
CA ILE A 123 -2.34 -0.63 -6.16
C ILE A 123 -3.58 -0.87 -7.00
N GLY A 124 -4.15 -2.06 -6.91
CA GLY A 124 -5.42 -2.37 -7.55
C GLY A 124 -6.54 -1.52 -6.96
N ASP A 125 -7.24 -0.78 -7.82
CA ASP A 125 -8.43 -0.01 -7.48
C ASP A 125 -9.66 -0.85 -7.75
N ARG A 126 -10.38 -1.16 -6.67
CA ARG A 126 -11.58 -2.00 -6.68
C ARG A 126 -12.84 -1.23 -7.06
N ASN A 127 -12.68 0.06 -7.38
CA ASN A 127 -13.76 1.00 -7.66
C ASN A 127 -14.80 1.02 -6.53
N MET A 128 -14.37 1.53 -5.37
CA MET A 128 -15.15 1.53 -4.13
C MET A 128 -16.43 2.40 -4.16
N ASP A 129 -16.67 3.10 -5.27
CA ASP A 129 -17.83 3.96 -5.52
C ASP A 129 -18.98 3.24 -6.27
N GLN A 130 -18.82 1.95 -6.62
CA GLN A 130 -19.87 1.18 -7.29
C GLN A 130 -21.05 0.82 -6.35
N GLU A 131 -22.25 0.78 -6.93
CA GLU A 131 -23.45 0.31 -6.25
C GLU A 131 -23.28 -1.16 -5.82
N GLY A 132 -23.58 -1.46 -4.55
CA GLY A 132 -23.45 -2.81 -3.97
C GLY A 132 -22.29 -2.97 -2.97
N ILE A 133 -21.38 -2.00 -2.85
CA ILE A 133 -20.28 -2.09 -1.89
C ILE A 133 -20.76 -1.79 -0.46
N PRO A 134 -20.43 -2.63 0.54
CA PRO A 134 -20.82 -2.38 1.92
C PRO A 134 -20.33 -1.02 2.43
N LYS A 135 -21.24 -0.18 2.94
CA LYS A 135 -20.94 1.19 3.43
C LYS A 135 -19.77 1.23 4.44
N LYS A 136 -19.63 0.20 5.27
CA LYS A 136 -18.51 0.07 6.23
C LYS A 136 -17.14 -0.04 5.54
N SER A 137 -17.09 -0.76 4.41
CA SER A 137 -15.87 -0.90 3.59
C SER A 137 -15.49 0.42 2.93
N SER A 138 -16.49 1.15 2.42
CA SER A 138 -16.29 2.49 1.84
C SER A 138 -15.75 3.49 2.88
N PHE A 139 -16.29 3.50 4.11
CA PHE A 139 -15.77 4.36 5.18
C PHE A 139 -14.29 4.07 5.51
N GLY A 140 -13.92 2.79 5.68
CA GLY A 140 -12.55 2.39 5.96
C GLY A 140 -11.58 2.77 4.84
N ASN A 141 -12.01 2.64 3.58
CA ASN A 141 -11.25 3.08 2.41
C ASN A 141 -11.04 4.60 2.43
N ASN A 142 -12.11 5.38 2.62
CA ASN A 142 -12.05 6.83 2.66
C ASN A 142 -11.17 7.35 3.81
N PHE A 143 -11.26 6.73 4.99
CA PHE A 143 -10.39 7.02 6.12
C PHE A 143 -8.91 6.81 5.76
N SER A 144 -8.59 5.68 5.13
CA SER A 144 -7.21 5.34 4.74
C SER A 144 -6.69 6.27 3.64
N ASN A 145 -7.51 6.57 2.64
CA ASN A 145 -7.19 7.50 1.56
C ASN A 145 -6.92 8.93 2.08
N PHE A 146 -7.72 9.38 3.06
CA PHE A 146 -7.53 10.67 3.71
C PHE A 146 -6.15 10.76 4.38
N TRP A 147 -5.80 9.79 5.22
CA TRP A 147 -4.51 9.79 5.93
C TRP A 147 -3.33 9.70 4.98
N TYR A 148 -3.40 8.79 4.00
CA TYR A 148 -2.37 8.69 2.96
C TYR A 148 -2.16 10.02 2.23
N THR A 149 -3.25 10.69 1.84
CA THR A 149 -3.20 11.99 1.17
C THR A 149 -2.60 13.05 2.08
N PHE A 150 -2.96 13.06 3.36
CA PHE A 150 -2.43 14.03 4.32
C PHE A 150 -0.91 13.84 4.54
N GLU A 151 -0.49 12.60 4.75
CA GLU A 151 0.89 12.20 5.05
C GLU A 151 1.83 12.39 3.86
N THR A 152 1.35 12.15 2.64
CA THR A 152 2.19 12.15 1.42
C THR A 152 1.95 13.33 0.49
N GLY A 153 0.76 13.94 0.54
CA GLY A 153 0.29 14.92 -0.44
C GLY A 153 -0.19 14.33 -1.76
N VAL A 154 -0.20 13.00 -1.91
CA VAL A 154 -0.62 12.28 -3.12
C VAL A 154 -2.02 11.73 -2.92
N LYS A 155 -2.92 11.96 -3.88
CA LYS A 155 -4.28 11.39 -3.85
C LYS A 155 -4.29 10.01 -4.50
N LEU A 156 -4.97 9.07 -3.85
CA LEU A 156 -5.26 7.72 -4.35
C LEU A 156 -6.75 7.42 -4.12
N THR A 157 -7.32 6.58 -4.99
CA THR A 157 -8.74 6.18 -4.97
C THR A 157 -8.96 4.94 -4.10
N ASP A 158 -8.00 4.03 -4.05
CA ASP A 158 -8.01 2.87 -3.15
C ASP A 158 -6.60 2.63 -2.59
N THR A 159 -6.49 2.65 -1.25
CA THR A 159 -5.24 2.37 -0.52
C THR A 159 -5.30 1.06 0.25
N GLN A 160 -6.44 0.38 0.24
CA GLN A 160 -6.75 -0.76 1.11
C GLN A 160 -6.81 -2.09 0.34
N SER A 161 -6.75 -2.08 -0.98
CA SER A 161 -6.63 -3.30 -1.79
C SER A 161 -5.32 -4.03 -1.47
N GLY A 162 -5.37 -5.35 -1.29
CA GLY A 162 -4.19 -6.21 -1.10
C GLY A 162 -3.52 -6.63 -2.41
N TYR A 163 -4.17 -6.39 -3.54
CA TYR A 163 -3.66 -6.70 -4.86
C TYR A 163 -2.77 -5.57 -5.37
N ARG A 164 -1.45 -5.77 -5.35
CA ARG A 164 -0.46 -4.70 -5.58
C ARG A 164 0.75 -5.22 -6.32
N LEU A 165 1.44 -4.33 -7.03
CA LEU A 165 2.77 -4.59 -7.58
C LEU A 165 3.80 -3.70 -6.88
N TYR A 166 4.89 -4.32 -6.43
CA TYR A 166 5.97 -3.70 -5.67
C TYR A 166 7.29 -3.73 -6.45
N PRO A 167 7.99 -2.59 -6.59
CA PRO A 167 9.35 -2.54 -7.12
C PRO A 167 10.35 -2.93 -6.02
N LEU A 168 10.79 -4.18 -6.01
CA LEU A 168 11.52 -4.80 -4.89
C LEU A 168 12.81 -4.04 -4.55
N GLU A 169 13.63 -3.74 -5.55
CA GLU A 169 14.90 -3.02 -5.37
C GLU A 169 14.69 -1.64 -4.70
N LYS A 170 13.63 -0.91 -5.09
CA LYS A 170 13.36 0.42 -4.51
C LYS A 170 12.93 0.36 -3.05
N LEU A 171 12.33 -0.75 -2.64
CA LEU A 171 11.82 -0.97 -1.30
C LEU A 171 12.85 -1.63 -0.36
N ALA A 172 13.91 -2.25 -0.89
CA ALA A 172 14.88 -3.00 -0.10
C ALA A 172 15.53 -2.18 1.05
N ASP A 173 15.84 -0.89 0.83
CA ASP A 173 16.46 -0.05 1.86
C ASP A 173 15.47 0.59 2.85
N LEU A 174 14.17 0.28 2.75
CA LEU A 174 13.18 0.87 3.63
C LEU A 174 13.04 0.05 4.92
N ASN A 175 13.13 0.75 6.05
CA ASN A 175 12.85 0.16 7.35
C ASN A 175 11.36 0.21 7.64
N TYR A 176 10.79 -0.96 7.97
CA TYR A 176 9.38 -1.14 8.34
C TYR A 176 9.28 -1.66 9.77
N TYR A 177 8.34 -1.11 10.53
CA TYR A 177 8.15 -1.44 11.95
C TYR A 177 6.91 -2.28 12.20
N THR A 178 5.96 -2.23 11.27
CA THR A 178 4.68 -2.91 11.37
C THR A 178 4.77 -4.40 11.03
N THR A 179 3.82 -5.17 11.56
CA THR A 179 3.84 -6.64 11.48
C THR A 179 2.56 -7.24 10.93
N LYS A 180 1.44 -6.50 10.94
CA LYS A 180 0.12 -7.00 10.50
C LYS A 180 -0.43 -6.12 9.37
N PHE A 181 -1.75 -5.94 9.30
CA PHE A 181 -2.43 -5.21 8.22
C PHE A 181 -1.91 -3.78 8.04
N GLU A 182 -1.48 -3.14 9.13
CA GLU A 182 -0.94 -1.78 9.09
C GLU A 182 0.34 -1.65 8.24
N PHE A 183 1.03 -2.76 7.92
CA PHE A 183 2.16 -2.76 6.96
C PHE A 183 1.78 -2.31 5.57
N GLU A 184 0.59 -2.66 5.10
CA GLU A 184 0.12 -2.25 3.78
C GLU A 184 -0.05 -0.73 3.68
N ILE A 185 -0.26 -0.05 4.80
CA ILE A 185 -0.28 1.43 4.86
C ILE A 185 1.15 1.97 4.97
N GLU A 186 1.95 1.40 5.86
CA GLU A 186 3.33 1.86 6.09
C GLU A 186 4.16 1.82 4.79
N VAL A 187 4.04 0.75 4.02
CA VAL A 187 4.84 0.55 2.79
C VAL A 187 4.57 1.61 1.75
N ILE A 188 3.31 1.98 1.51
CA ILE A 188 2.94 2.95 0.47
C ILE A 188 3.33 4.37 0.88
N VAL A 189 3.19 4.71 2.18
CA VAL A 189 3.57 6.03 2.69
C VAL A 189 5.08 6.22 2.62
N ARG A 190 5.86 5.23 3.10
CA ARG A 190 7.32 5.27 3.04
C ARG A 190 7.85 5.25 1.61
N ALA A 191 7.22 4.50 0.71
CA ALA A 191 7.56 4.51 -0.70
C ALA A 191 7.39 5.91 -1.30
N SER A 192 6.25 6.55 -1.05
CA SER A 192 5.97 7.91 -1.49
C SER A 192 6.98 8.93 -0.94
N TRP A 193 7.35 8.82 0.35
CA TRP A 193 8.38 9.68 0.97
C TRP A 193 9.81 9.47 0.44
N LYS A 194 10.10 8.30 -0.15
CA LYS A 194 11.35 8.01 -0.88
C LYS A 194 11.28 8.48 -2.36
N GLY A 195 10.14 9.01 -2.79
CA GLY A 195 9.92 9.50 -4.16
C GLY A 195 9.53 8.40 -5.15
N ILE A 196 9.14 7.21 -4.66
CA ILE A 196 8.59 6.14 -5.51
C ILE A 196 7.18 6.55 -5.91
N THR A 197 6.88 6.52 -7.21
CA THR A 197 5.53 6.80 -7.70
C THR A 197 4.58 5.70 -7.22
N VAL A 198 3.52 6.11 -6.53
CA VAL A 198 2.42 5.23 -6.13
C VAL A 198 1.19 5.59 -6.94
N LYS A 199 0.56 4.62 -7.61
CA LYS A 199 -0.63 4.86 -8.45
C LYS A 199 -1.64 3.72 -8.38
N ASN A 200 -2.90 4.06 -8.63
CA ASN A 200 -3.98 3.10 -8.76
C ASN A 200 -4.07 2.52 -10.19
N VAL A 201 -4.44 1.25 -10.31
CA VAL A 201 -4.77 0.57 -11.56
C VAL A 201 -6.11 -0.15 -11.42
N PRO A 202 -7.03 -0.07 -12.38
CA PRO A 202 -8.37 -0.65 -12.22
C PRO A 202 -8.29 -2.18 -12.19
N ILE A 203 -8.92 -2.80 -11.18
CA ILE A 203 -9.02 -4.26 -11.06
C ILE A 203 -10.46 -4.67 -10.79
N GLN A 204 -10.75 -5.95 -11.00
CA GLN A 204 -12.02 -6.58 -10.67
C GLN A 204 -11.95 -7.24 -9.29
N VAL A 205 -13.07 -7.25 -8.59
CA VAL A 205 -13.20 -7.91 -7.29
C VAL A 205 -14.49 -8.70 -7.24
N LEU A 206 -14.38 -9.95 -6.78
CA LEU A 206 -15.52 -10.78 -6.44
C LEU A 206 -15.93 -10.50 -4.99
N TYR A 207 -17.16 -10.03 -4.81
CA TYR A 207 -17.78 -9.88 -3.50
C TYR A 207 -18.71 -11.07 -3.25
N ASP A 208 -18.15 -12.17 -2.75
CA ASP A 208 -18.95 -13.29 -2.25
C ASP A 208 -18.93 -13.28 -0.71
N GLU A 209 -20.07 -12.99 -0.09
CA GLU A 209 -20.19 -12.98 1.38
C GLU A 209 -20.10 -14.38 2.00
N SER A 210 -20.36 -15.44 1.23
CA SER A 210 -20.41 -16.82 1.72
C SER A 210 -19.03 -17.48 1.87
N GLU A 211 -18.07 -17.09 1.04
CA GLU A 211 -16.69 -17.59 1.07
C GLU A 211 -15.74 -16.67 1.86
N ARG A 212 -16.20 -15.49 2.27
CA ARG A 212 -15.34 -14.47 2.89
C ARG A 212 -14.94 -14.83 4.33
N VAL A 213 -13.68 -15.22 4.49
CA VAL A 213 -13.02 -15.30 5.80
C VAL A 213 -12.27 -14.01 6.07
N THR A 214 -12.71 -13.21 7.04
CA THR A 214 -11.96 -12.02 7.48
C THR A 214 -11.20 -12.29 8.77
N HIS A 215 -9.88 -12.12 8.71
CA HIS A 215 -9.00 -12.16 9.89
C HIS A 215 -8.79 -10.77 10.53
N PHE A 216 -9.45 -9.74 10.00
CA PHE A 216 -9.40 -8.39 10.54
C PHE A 216 -10.20 -8.30 11.84
N ARG A 217 -9.55 -7.87 12.93
CA ARG A 217 -10.18 -7.71 14.24
C ARG A 217 -10.50 -6.23 14.46
N PRO A 218 -11.78 -5.81 14.37
CA PRO A 218 -12.16 -4.42 14.18
C PRO A 218 -11.49 -3.45 15.14
N ILE A 219 -11.59 -3.68 16.45
CA ILE A 219 -11.06 -2.76 17.46
C ILE A 219 -9.52 -2.78 17.45
N LYS A 220 -8.92 -3.97 17.56
CA LYS A 220 -7.47 -4.12 17.74
C LYS A 220 -6.69 -3.62 16.53
N ASP A 221 -7.13 -3.96 15.33
CA ASP A 221 -6.41 -3.61 14.11
C ASP A 221 -6.69 -2.16 13.70
N PHE A 222 -7.88 -1.61 13.97
CA PHE A 222 -8.14 -0.17 13.83
C PHE A 222 -7.28 0.69 14.78
N THR A 223 -7.11 0.26 16.04
CA THR A 223 -6.22 0.96 16.99
C THR A 223 -4.78 0.97 16.50
N ARG A 224 -4.28 -0.15 15.96
CA ARG A 224 -2.91 -0.21 15.40
C ARG A 224 -2.74 0.72 14.21
N ILE A 225 -3.71 0.73 13.29
CA ILE A 225 -3.70 1.64 12.14
C ILE A 225 -3.71 3.11 12.61
N SER A 226 -4.50 3.42 13.63
CA SER A 226 -4.57 4.79 14.18
C SER A 226 -3.27 5.23 14.85
N ILE A 227 -2.62 4.33 15.61
CA ILE A 227 -1.28 4.59 16.18
C ILE A 227 -0.26 4.79 15.07
N LEU A 228 -0.26 3.94 14.04
CA LEU A 228 0.63 4.07 12.89
C LEU A 228 0.47 5.43 12.22
N ASN A 229 -0.77 5.81 11.86
CA ASN A 229 -1.04 7.09 11.20
C ASN A 229 -0.62 8.27 12.09
N THR A 230 -0.81 8.18 13.41
CA THR A 230 -0.33 9.22 14.34
C THR A 230 1.19 9.39 14.24
N VAL A 231 1.94 8.30 14.23
CA VAL A 231 3.41 8.33 14.07
C VAL A 231 3.81 8.85 12.69
N LEU A 232 3.16 8.37 11.63
CA LEU A 232 3.43 8.80 10.26
C LEU A 232 3.15 10.30 10.06
N VAL A 233 2.06 10.81 10.63
CA VAL A 233 1.72 12.24 10.64
C VAL A 233 2.82 13.06 11.34
N LEU A 234 3.28 12.63 12.51
CA LEU A 234 4.36 13.32 13.22
C LEU A 234 5.63 13.36 12.38
N ILE A 235 6.03 12.24 11.77
CA ILE A 235 7.18 12.19 10.86
C ILE A 235 6.95 13.08 9.63
N ALA A 236 5.74 13.07 9.06
CA ALA A 236 5.40 13.87 7.90
C ALA A 236 5.54 15.36 8.18
N LEU A 237 4.99 15.84 9.30
CA LEU A 237 4.98 17.24 9.68
C LEU A 237 6.35 17.73 10.16
N LEU A 238 7.05 16.94 10.97
CA LEU A 238 8.30 17.35 11.61
C LEU A 238 9.53 17.14 10.72
N TYR A 239 9.49 16.20 9.78
CA TYR A 239 10.66 15.85 8.97
C TYR A 239 10.39 15.92 7.47
N ILE A 240 9.39 15.19 6.94
CA ILE A 240 9.24 15.02 5.49
C ILE A 240 8.83 16.33 4.79
N LYS A 241 7.77 16.98 5.25
CA LYS A 241 7.29 18.24 4.64
C LYS A 241 8.34 19.37 4.76
N PRO A 242 8.98 19.61 5.92
CA PRO A 242 10.08 20.58 6.01
C PRO A 242 11.26 20.26 5.10
N ARG A 243 11.70 18.99 5.05
CA ARG A 243 12.78 18.52 4.17
C ARG A 243 12.45 18.78 2.70
N ASP A 244 11.25 18.43 2.27
CA ASP A 244 10.84 18.55 0.87
C ASP A 244 10.62 20.02 0.48
N LEU A 245 10.11 20.85 1.40
CA LEU A 245 10.05 22.30 1.23
C LEU A 245 11.45 22.89 1.04
N PHE A 246 12.41 22.54 1.91
CA PHE A 246 13.79 23.01 1.81
C PHE A 246 14.47 22.56 0.51
N ARG A 247 14.25 21.31 0.09
CA ARG A 247 14.74 20.79 -1.20
C ARG A 247 14.16 21.57 -2.38
N LYS A 248 12.86 21.88 -2.37
CA LYS A 248 12.22 22.71 -3.42
C LYS A 248 12.79 24.13 -3.44
N LEU A 249 12.93 24.76 -2.27
CA LEU A 249 13.53 26.10 -2.14
C LEU A 249 14.95 26.15 -2.69
N LYS A 250 15.79 25.17 -2.36
CA LYS A 250 17.16 25.08 -2.87
C LYS A 250 17.21 24.85 -4.38
N LYS A 251 16.29 24.04 -4.94
CA LYS A 251 16.27 23.72 -6.37
C LYS A 251 15.75 24.88 -7.23
N LYS A 252 14.70 25.58 -6.80
CA LYS A 252 14.09 26.68 -7.57
C LYS A 252 14.71 28.06 -7.27
N GLY A 253 15.32 28.23 -6.09
CA GLY A 253 15.67 29.54 -5.53
C GLY A 253 14.46 30.23 -4.90
N LEU A 254 14.68 30.99 -3.83
CA LEU A 254 13.63 31.61 -2.99
C LEU A 254 12.64 32.43 -3.81
N LYS A 255 13.14 33.29 -4.72
CA LYS A 255 12.31 34.19 -5.53
C LYS A 255 11.35 33.45 -6.46
N ARG A 256 11.83 32.39 -7.12
CA ARG A 256 11.04 31.61 -8.07
C ARG A 256 10.01 30.72 -7.37
N PHE A 257 10.37 30.18 -6.20
CA PHE A 257 9.43 29.46 -5.34
C PHE A 257 8.23 30.33 -4.93
N PHE A 258 8.47 31.55 -4.43
CA PHE A 258 7.37 32.45 -4.03
C PHE A 258 6.47 32.86 -5.22
N LEU A 259 7.07 33.15 -6.38
CA LEU A 259 6.33 33.52 -7.59
C LEU A 259 5.48 32.37 -8.13
N GLU A 260 6.04 31.18 -8.28
CA GLU A 260 5.34 30.05 -8.91
C GLU A 260 4.39 29.33 -7.93
N ASP A 261 4.88 28.99 -6.73
CA ASP A 261 4.16 28.09 -5.81
C ASP A 261 3.21 28.85 -4.87
N PHE A 262 3.37 30.16 -4.69
CA PHE A 262 2.51 30.99 -3.82
C PHE A 262 1.62 31.95 -4.61
N LEU A 263 2.19 32.72 -5.56
CA LEU A 263 1.45 33.74 -6.31
C LEU A 263 0.72 33.17 -7.53
N GLN A 264 1.39 32.35 -8.35
CA GLN A 264 0.84 31.78 -9.59
C GLN A 264 0.10 30.44 -9.42
N ASN A 265 0.01 29.93 -8.19
CA ASN A 265 -0.65 28.66 -7.94
C ASN A 265 -2.15 28.73 -8.36
N SER A 266 -2.64 27.72 -9.07
CA SER A 266 -4.00 27.68 -9.66
C SER A 266 -5.12 27.41 -8.65
N ASP A 267 -4.81 27.45 -7.36
CA ASP A 267 -5.79 27.30 -6.29
C ASP A 267 -6.84 28.42 -6.31
N SER A 268 -8.09 28.08 -5.98
CA SER A 268 -9.19 29.05 -5.92
C SER A 268 -8.92 30.14 -4.87
N LYS A 269 -9.50 31.33 -5.10
CA LYS A 269 -9.30 32.48 -4.21
C LYS A 269 -9.76 32.17 -2.78
N GLU A 270 -10.84 31.40 -2.65
CA GLU A 270 -11.42 30.97 -1.37
C GLU A 270 -10.45 30.07 -0.62
N LYS A 271 -9.83 29.10 -1.29
CA LYS A 271 -8.87 28.18 -0.67
C LYS A 271 -7.62 28.90 -0.19
N LYS A 272 -7.13 29.88 -0.97
CA LYS A 272 -6.01 30.75 -0.57
C LYS A 272 -6.39 31.60 0.65
N ALA A 273 -7.55 32.26 0.62
CA ALA A 273 -8.05 33.06 1.74
C ALA A 273 -8.25 32.23 3.01
N LEU A 274 -8.83 31.03 2.90
CA LEU A 274 -9.01 30.10 4.02
C LEU A 274 -7.67 29.64 4.59
N SER A 275 -6.68 29.36 3.75
CA SER A 275 -5.35 28.91 4.20
C SER A 275 -4.60 30.03 4.93
N ILE A 276 -4.67 31.26 4.42
CA ILE A 276 -4.10 32.44 5.09
C ILE A 276 -4.85 32.71 6.39
N GLY A 277 -6.18 32.69 6.36
CA GLY A 277 -7.04 32.90 7.52
C GLY A 277 -6.79 31.85 8.60
N LEU A 278 -6.65 30.58 8.25
CA LEU A 278 -6.30 29.50 9.16
C LEU A 278 -4.88 29.66 9.71
N GLY A 279 -3.90 30.05 8.89
CA GLY A 279 -2.54 30.29 9.34
C GLY A 279 -2.44 31.46 10.34
N VAL A 280 -3.12 32.57 10.04
CA VAL A 280 -3.24 33.73 10.93
C VAL A 280 -4.01 33.35 12.20
N PHE A 281 -5.13 32.63 12.05
CA PHE A 281 -5.90 32.12 13.19
C PHE A 281 -5.04 31.21 14.06
N ILE A 282 -4.31 30.23 13.53
CA ILE A 282 -3.44 29.38 14.35
C ILE A 282 -2.29 30.19 14.99
N GLY A 283 -1.72 31.16 14.26
CA GLY A 283 -0.63 31.99 14.77
C GLY A 283 -1.03 32.97 15.87
N ILE A 284 -2.28 33.45 15.84
CA ILE A 284 -2.83 34.42 16.81
C ILE A 284 -3.71 33.74 17.87
N SER A 285 -4.34 32.61 17.55
CA SER A 285 -5.25 31.92 18.44
C SER A 285 -4.47 31.42 19.63
N PRO A 286 -4.90 31.80 20.85
CA PRO A 286 -4.37 31.19 22.04
C PRO A 286 -4.92 29.76 22.03
N LEU A 287 -4.18 28.81 21.46
CA LEU A 287 -4.41 27.41 21.77
C LEU A 287 -3.87 27.23 23.20
N TRP A 288 -4.75 27.49 24.18
CA TRP A 288 -4.46 27.37 25.61
C TRP A 288 -3.78 26.02 25.85
N GLY A 289 -2.49 26.05 26.17
CA GLY A 289 -1.63 24.87 26.31
C GLY A 289 -0.27 24.99 25.60
N PHE A 290 -0.22 25.40 24.33
CA PHE A 290 1.04 25.42 23.56
C PHE A 290 1.96 26.58 23.95
N GLN A 291 1.38 27.77 24.16
CA GLN A 291 2.12 28.93 24.67
C GLN A 291 2.49 28.75 26.15
N THR A 292 1.65 28.08 26.94
CA THR A 292 1.92 27.76 28.35
C THR A 292 3.09 26.80 28.52
N ALA A 293 3.20 25.78 27.67
CA ALA A 293 4.35 24.87 27.69
C ALA A 293 5.68 25.59 27.35
N LEU A 294 5.67 26.51 26.37
CA LEU A 294 6.87 27.29 26.02
C LEU A 294 7.31 28.24 27.15
N VAL A 295 6.38 28.80 27.91
CA VAL A 295 6.67 29.68 29.06
C VAL A 295 7.22 28.90 30.26
N ILE A 296 6.91 27.61 30.41
CA ILE A 296 7.45 26.78 31.51
C ILE A 296 8.91 26.37 31.26
N PHE A 297 9.37 26.36 30.00
CA PHE A 297 10.72 25.93 29.61
C PHE A 297 11.66 27.07 29.17
N LEU A 298 11.22 28.33 29.31
CA LEU A 298 12.03 29.55 29.15
C LEU A 298 12.29 30.18 30.52
#